data_AF-A0A9W6LAA6-F1
#
_entry.id   AF-A0A9W6LAA6-F1
#
_cell.length_a   1.000
_cell.length_b   1.000
_cell.length_c   1.000
_cell.angle_alpha   90.00
_cell.angle_beta   90.00
_cell.angle_gamma   90.00
#
_symmetry.space_group_name_H-M   'P 1'
#
loop_
_entity.id
_entity.type
_entity.pdbx_description
1 polymer ?
#
loop_
_entity_poly.entity_id
_entity_poly.type
_entity_poly.pdbx_seq_one_letter_code
_entity_poly.pdbx_strand_id
1 'polypeptide(L)'
;MTRFPTAAHLASWAGLAPGNNITGGKRGSGKTTHGDVWLTEILVQCAWAAARTRDTYLSAQFWRLARRIGKKKAAIAVAHSILVISWHLLADDRDYTDLGGDYFTRRNTDRQRDRLVGQLHNLGYRVTLDKTA
;
A
#
# COMPACT_ATOMS: atom_id res chain seq x y z
N MET A 1 2.60 15.42 -18.02
CA MET A 1 1.88 16.00 -16.85
C MET A 1 2.60 17.25 -16.34
N THR A 2 2.15 18.46 -16.68
CA THR A 2 2.80 19.72 -16.24
C THR A 2 2.19 20.33 -14.97
N ARG A 3 0.91 20.04 -14.68
CA ARG A 3 0.18 20.61 -13.54
C ARG A 3 0.63 20.06 -12.17
N PHE A 4 1.07 18.80 -12.14
CA PHE A 4 1.59 18.15 -10.93
C PHE A 4 2.98 17.56 -11.23
N PRO A 5 4.07 18.18 -10.74
CA PRO A 5 5.43 17.74 -11.04
C PRO A 5 5.76 16.34 -10.54
N THR A 6 5.09 15.88 -9.47
CA THR A 6 5.25 14.53 -8.94
C THR A 6 3.92 13.95 -8.49
N ALA A 7 3.82 12.61 -8.42
CA ALA A 7 2.66 11.92 -7.86
C ALA A 7 2.34 12.37 -6.42
N ALA A 8 3.35 12.76 -5.63
CA ALA A 8 3.16 13.26 -4.28
C ALA A 8 2.41 14.61 -4.25
N HIS A 9 2.66 15.49 -5.23
CA HIS A 9 1.89 16.74 -5.37
C HIS A 9 0.42 16.46 -5.67
N LEU A 10 0.14 15.50 -6.57
CA LEU A 10 -1.23 15.10 -6.89
C LEU A 10 -1.92 14.48 -5.66
N ALA A 11 -1.26 13.58 -4.94
CA ALA A 11 -1.82 12.94 -3.75
C ALA A 11 -2.09 13.93 -2.61
N SER A 12 -1.21 14.91 -2.41
CA SER A 12 -1.41 15.99 -1.43
C SER A 12 -2.58 16.87 -1.81
N TRP A 13 -2.69 17.25 -3.09
CA TRP A 13 -3.79 18.06 -3.61
C TRP A 13 -5.14 17.33 -3.52
N ALA A 14 -5.16 16.02 -3.80
CA ALA A 14 -6.35 15.19 -3.73
C ALA A 14 -6.81 14.89 -2.29
N GLY A 15 -6.03 15.21 -1.25
CA GLY A 15 -6.41 14.88 0.14
C GLY A 15 -6.13 13.44 0.54
N LEU A 16 -5.34 12.70 -0.24
CA LEU A 16 -4.98 11.30 0.00
C LEU A 16 -3.60 11.13 0.67
N ALA A 17 -2.89 12.22 0.90
CA ALA A 17 -1.64 12.22 1.66
C ALA A 17 -1.89 12.29 3.18
N PRO A 18 -1.05 11.63 4.00
CA PRO A 18 -1.10 11.79 5.45
C PRO A 18 -0.73 13.23 5.82
N GLY A 19 -1.47 13.84 6.75
CA GLY A 19 -1.16 15.18 7.23
C GLY A 19 0.18 15.23 7.96
N ASN A 20 0.97 16.26 7.65
CA ASN A 20 2.24 16.55 8.31
C ASN A 20 2.14 17.83 9.16
N ASN A 21 1.35 17.77 10.24
CA ASN A 21 1.20 18.90 11.16
C ASN A 21 2.31 18.85 12.22
N ILE A 22 3.29 19.76 12.13
CA ILE A 22 4.39 19.90 13.10
C ILE A 22 4.47 21.37 13.50
N THR A 23 4.37 21.65 14.80
CA THR A 23 4.53 23.00 15.37
C THR A 23 5.48 22.94 16.57
N GLY A 24 6.47 23.84 16.61
CA GLY A 24 7.48 23.86 17.69
C GLY A 24 8.20 22.53 17.90
N GLY A 25 8.44 21.76 16.82
CA GLY A 25 9.07 20.43 16.88
C GLY A 25 8.17 19.30 17.39
N LYS A 26 6.92 19.58 17.76
CA LYS A 26 5.95 18.57 18.20
C LYS A 26 5.03 18.18 17.07
N ARG A 27 4.75 16.87 16.94
CA ARG A 27 3.82 16.33 15.95
C ARG A 27 2.39 16.46 16.46
N GLY A 28 1.58 17.21 15.72
CA GLY A 28 0.14 17.36 15.94
C GLY A 28 -0.67 16.26 15.25
N SER A 29 -1.89 16.62 14.82
CA SER A 29 -2.82 15.70 14.13
C SER A 29 -2.24 15.16 12.81
N GLY A 30 -2.28 13.83 12.64
CA GLY A 30 -1.93 13.15 11.38
C GLY A 30 -3.13 12.86 10.47
N LYS A 31 -4.25 13.58 10.64
CA LYS A 31 -5.42 13.45 9.75
C LYS A 31 -5.03 13.79 8.31
N THR A 32 -5.71 13.18 7.35
CA THR A 32 -5.54 13.47 5.92
C THR A 32 -5.83 14.94 5.64
N THR A 33 -5.16 15.50 4.63
CA THR A 33 -5.39 16.88 4.18
C THR A 33 -6.78 17.04 3.58
N HIS A 34 -7.30 18.26 3.60
CA HIS A 34 -8.47 18.61 2.78
C HIS A 34 -8.03 18.62 1.30
N GLY A 35 -8.83 18.00 0.45
CA GLY A 35 -8.60 17.93 -0.99
C GLY A 35 -9.91 17.74 -1.74
N ASP A 36 -9.83 17.32 -2.99
CA ASP A 36 -11.01 17.07 -3.81
C ASP A 36 -11.82 15.88 -3.26
N VAL A 37 -13.03 16.18 -2.77
CA VAL A 37 -13.91 15.22 -2.10
C VAL A 37 -14.41 14.16 -3.07
N TRP A 38 -14.76 14.56 -4.29
CA TRP A 38 -15.31 13.65 -5.31
C TRP A 38 -14.27 12.66 -5.80
N LEU A 39 -13.07 13.14 -6.10
CA LEU A 39 -11.94 12.31 -6.49
C LEU A 39 -11.58 11.31 -5.38
N THR A 40 -11.52 11.79 -4.13
CA THR A 40 -11.25 10.92 -2.98
C THR A 40 -12.32 9.84 -2.83
N GLU A 41 -13.59 10.22 -2.92
CA GLU A 41 -14.71 9.29 -2.79
C GLU A 41 -14.66 8.20 -3.87
N ILE A 42 -14.47 8.58 -5.13
CA ILE A 42 -14.34 7.65 -6.25
C ILE A 42 -13.17 6.69 -6.03
N LEU A 43 -11.99 7.21 -5.68
CA LEU A 43 -10.80 6.38 -5.44
C LEU A 43 -10.99 5.42 -4.27
N VAL A 44 -11.71 5.84 -3.23
CA VAL A 44 -12.08 4.97 -2.10
C VAL A 44 -13.03 3.86 -2.57
N GLN A 45 -14.02 4.16 -3.42
CA GLN A 45 -14.88 3.13 -4.00
C GLN A 45 -14.08 2.15 -4.87
N CYS A 46 -13.16 2.65 -5.69
CA CYS A 46 -12.23 1.82 -6.46
C CYS A 46 -11.38 0.92 -5.54
N ALA A 47 -10.89 1.45 -4.42
CA ALA A 47 -10.13 0.68 -3.44
C ALA A 47 -10.97 -0.46 -2.82
N TRP A 48 -12.24 -0.21 -2.49
CA TRP A 48 -13.16 -1.26 -2.02
C TRP A 48 -13.48 -2.30 -3.08
N ALA A 49 -13.61 -1.89 -4.35
CA ALA A 49 -13.77 -2.82 -5.46
C ALA A 49 -12.51 -3.69 -5.63
N ALA A 50 -11.33 -3.07 -5.64
CA ALA A 50 -10.05 -3.77 -5.72
C ALA A 50 -9.87 -4.77 -4.58
N ALA A 51 -10.28 -4.43 -3.35
CA ALA A 51 -10.22 -5.34 -2.20
C ALA A 51 -11.03 -6.64 -2.37
N ARG A 52 -12.04 -6.65 -3.25
CA ARG A 52 -12.87 -7.82 -3.55
C ARG A 52 -12.34 -8.66 -4.72
N THR A 53 -11.37 -8.15 -5.47
CA THR A 53 -10.69 -8.91 -6.52
C THR A 53 -9.73 -9.94 -5.92
N ARG A 54 -9.53 -11.04 -6.65
CA ARG A 54 -8.61 -12.11 -6.25
C ARG A 54 -7.29 -11.94 -7.00
N ASP A 55 -6.21 -12.29 -6.30
CA ASP A 55 -4.86 -12.36 -6.86
C ASP A 55 -4.29 -11.08 -7.49
N THR A 56 -4.73 -9.91 -7.01
CA THR A 56 -4.21 -8.60 -7.43
C THR A 56 -3.33 -7.97 -6.35
N TYR A 57 -2.36 -7.16 -6.78
CA TYR A 57 -1.49 -6.39 -5.87
C TYR A 57 -2.29 -5.50 -4.92
N LEU A 58 -3.30 -4.79 -5.45
CA LEU A 58 -4.12 -3.86 -4.67
C LEU A 58 -4.98 -4.58 -3.63
N SER A 59 -5.51 -5.77 -3.96
CA SER A 59 -6.22 -6.61 -3.00
C SER A 59 -5.29 -7.09 -1.88
N ALA A 60 -4.10 -7.57 -2.23
CA ALA A 60 -3.09 -7.99 -1.25
C ALA A 60 -2.64 -6.82 -0.35
N GLN A 61 -2.45 -5.63 -0.92
CA GLN A 61 -2.12 -4.42 -0.19
C GLN A 61 -3.25 -4.05 0.80
N PHE A 62 -4.50 -4.08 0.34
CA PHE A 62 -5.68 -3.78 1.15
C PHE A 62 -5.74 -4.68 2.39
N TRP A 63 -5.73 -6.00 2.20
CA TRP A 63 -5.93 -6.95 3.30
C TRP A 63 -4.75 -6.94 4.28
N ARG A 64 -3.53 -6.75 3.78
CA ARG A 64 -2.34 -6.58 4.61
C ARG A 64 -2.46 -5.35 5.52
N LEU A 65 -2.91 -4.22 4.98
CA LEU A 65 -3.11 -3.00 5.76
C LEU A 65 -4.32 -3.11 6.68
N ALA A 66 -5.44 -3.68 6.22
CA ALA A 66 -6.67 -3.80 6.98
C ALA A 66 -6.45 -4.57 8.29
N ARG A 67 -5.63 -5.62 8.28
CA ARG A 67 -5.24 -6.38 9.48
C ARG A 67 -4.47 -5.55 10.52
N ARG A 68 -3.75 -4.50 10.09
CA ARG A 68 -2.89 -3.69 10.97
C ARG A 68 -3.56 -2.39 11.42
N ILE A 69 -4.29 -1.70 10.52
CA ILE A 69 -4.79 -0.34 10.75
C ILE A 69 -6.32 -0.22 10.59
N GLY A 70 -7.02 -1.32 10.28
CA GLY A 70 -8.45 -1.35 10.06
C GLY A 70 -8.85 -1.02 8.62
N LYS A 71 -10.02 -1.53 8.20
CA LYS A 71 -10.49 -1.51 6.80
C LYS A 71 -10.63 -0.10 6.21
N LYS A 72 -11.20 0.85 6.97
CA LYS A 72 -11.41 2.24 6.50
C LYS A 72 -10.09 2.94 6.17
N LYS A 73 -9.06 2.80 7.03
CA LYS A 73 -7.73 3.38 6.79
C LYS A 73 -7.00 2.65 5.66
N ALA A 74 -7.20 1.34 5.53
CA ALA A 74 -6.65 0.58 4.41
C ALA A 74 -7.24 1.03 3.07
N ALA A 75 -8.54 1.31 2.99
CA ALA A 75 -9.18 1.84 1.78
C ALA A 75 -8.53 3.15 1.32
N ILE A 76 -8.28 4.09 2.24
CA ILE A 76 -7.59 5.36 1.95
C ILE A 76 -6.16 5.11 1.44
N ALA A 77 -5.41 4.20 2.06
CA ALA A 77 -4.05 3.90 1.63
C ALA A 77 -3.98 3.24 0.23
N VAL A 78 -4.96 2.40 -0.10
CA VAL A 78 -5.09 1.82 -1.43
C VAL A 78 -5.55 2.86 -2.45
N ALA A 79 -6.48 3.74 -2.08
CA ALA A 79 -6.89 4.89 -2.91
C ALA A 79 -5.70 5.79 -3.26
N HIS A 80 -4.83 6.07 -2.29
CA HIS A 80 -3.56 6.76 -2.53
C HIS A 80 -2.68 6.00 -3.52
N SER A 81 -2.54 4.68 -3.37
CA SER A 81 -1.76 3.86 -4.32
C SER A 81 -2.34 3.89 -5.73
N ILE A 82 -3.66 3.81 -5.88
CA ILE A 82 -4.35 3.94 -7.18
C ILE A 82 -4.03 5.30 -7.80
N LEU A 83 -4.15 6.38 -7.05
CA LEU A 83 -3.86 7.73 -7.56
C LEU A 83 -2.41 7.89 -8.02
N VAL A 84 -1.46 7.35 -7.26
CA VAL A 84 -0.03 7.36 -7.62
C VAL A 84 0.20 6.55 -8.90
N ILE A 85 -0.41 5.37 -9.01
CA ILE A 85 -0.34 4.55 -10.22
C ILE A 85 -0.89 5.35 -11.40
N SER A 86 -2.10 5.90 -11.30
CA SER A 86 -2.71 6.72 -12.36
C SER A 86 -1.83 7.89 -12.79
N TRP A 87 -1.12 8.54 -11.85
CA TRP A 87 -0.17 9.60 -12.21
C TRP A 87 0.96 9.07 -13.09
N HIS A 88 1.56 7.93 -12.75
CA HIS A 88 2.64 7.32 -13.54
C HIS A 88 2.17 6.84 -14.91
N LEU A 89 0.99 6.19 -14.98
CA LEU A 89 0.43 5.75 -16.26
C LEU A 89 0.24 6.95 -17.22
N LEU A 90 -0.29 8.07 -16.70
CA LEU A 90 -0.54 9.28 -17.49
C LEU A 90 0.70 10.14 -17.75
N ALA A 91 1.69 10.11 -16.85
CA ALA A 91 2.91 10.92 -16.98
C ALA A 91 3.96 10.25 -17.87
N ASP A 92 4.09 8.92 -17.75
CA ASP A 92 5.12 8.14 -18.43
C ASP A 92 4.61 7.43 -19.69
N ASP A 93 3.32 7.55 -20.01
CA ASP A 93 2.62 6.88 -21.12
C ASP A 93 2.86 5.35 -21.11
N ARG A 94 2.52 4.73 -19.98
CA ARG A 94 2.75 3.30 -19.74
C ARG A 94 1.46 2.58 -19.36
N ASP A 95 1.43 1.30 -19.70
CA ASP A 95 0.34 0.41 -19.31
C ASP A 95 0.44 -0.06 -17.86
N TYR A 96 -0.72 -0.34 -17.27
CA TYR A 96 -0.78 -0.91 -15.93
C TYR A 96 -0.35 -2.37 -15.96
N THR A 97 0.69 -2.70 -15.19
CA THR A 97 1.12 -4.07 -14.94
C THR A 97 0.84 -4.42 -13.49
N ASP A 98 -0.02 -5.42 -13.25
CA ASP A 98 -0.28 -5.92 -11.91
C ASP A 98 0.92 -6.72 -11.39
N LEU A 99 1.34 -6.44 -10.15
CA LEU A 99 2.43 -7.16 -9.49
C LEU A 99 1.98 -8.52 -8.90
N GLY A 100 0.68 -8.79 -8.87
CA GLY A 100 0.09 -10.03 -8.36
C GLY A 100 -0.17 -10.03 -6.86
N GLY A 101 -1.05 -10.91 -6.40
CA GLY A 101 -1.46 -11.02 -5.00
C GLY A 101 -0.36 -11.52 -4.07
N ASP A 102 0.62 -12.23 -4.61
CA ASP A 102 1.75 -12.81 -3.89
C ASP A 102 2.95 -11.86 -3.70
N TYR A 103 2.89 -10.66 -4.28
CA TYR A 103 4.01 -9.70 -4.31
C TYR A 103 4.60 -9.42 -2.92
N PHE A 104 3.75 -9.21 -1.91
CA PHE A 104 4.22 -8.92 -0.54
C PHE A 104 4.86 -10.13 0.15
N THR A 105 4.49 -11.34 -0.27
CA THR A 105 5.05 -12.62 0.20
C THR A 105 6.42 -12.82 -0.44
N ARG A 106 6.51 -12.72 -1.78
CA ARG A 106 7.78 -12.81 -2.54
C ARG A 106 8.81 -11.78 -2.08
N ARG A 107 8.37 -10.55 -1.78
CA ARG A 107 9.27 -9.49 -1.31
C ARG A 107 9.84 -9.73 0.09
N ASN A 108 9.17 -10.53 0.93
CA ASN A 108 9.61 -10.83 2.30
C ASN A 108 10.03 -12.29 2.49
N THR A 109 10.37 -13.02 1.41
CA THR A 109 10.70 -14.45 1.49
C THR A 109 11.78 -14.72 2.53
N ASP A 110 12.83 -13.90 2.62
CA ASP A 110 13.90 -14.10 3.60
C ASP A 110 13.41 -13.90 5.04
N ARG A 111 12.67 -12.82 5.33
CA ARG A 111 12.11 -12.61 6.67
C ARG A 111 11.09 -13.68 7.05
N GLN A 112 10.32 -14.17 6.08
CA GLN A 112 9.36 -15.23 6.29
C GLN A 112 10.07 -16.54 6.60
N ARG A 113 11.13 -16.87 5.84
CA ARG A 113 12.01 -18.01 6.09
C ARG A 113 12.60 -17.93 7.50
N ASP A 114 13.24 -16.82 7.86
CA ASP A 114 13.92 -16.67 9.14
C ASP A 114 12.92 -16.77 10.32
N ARG A 115 11.70 -16.21 10.15
CA ARG A 115 10.63 -16.37 11.12
C ARG A 115 10.21 -17.83 11.30
N LEU A 116 10.05 -18.58 10.21
CA LEU A 116 9.66 -20.00 10.25
C LEU A 116 10.75 -20.85 10.90
N VAL A 117 12.01 -20.60 10.56
CA VAL A 117 13.17 -21.26 11.20
C VAL A 117 13.18 -20.99 12.71
N GLY A 118 12.98 -19.73 13.13
CA GLY A 118 12.89 -19.39 14.55
C GLY A 118 11.71 -20.08 15.27
N GLN A 119 10.55 -20.19 14.61
CA GLN A 119 9.40 -20.91 15.18
C GLN A 119 9.67 -22.41 15.36
N LEU A 120 10.33 -23.05 14.39
CA LEU A 120 10.72 -24.46 14.48
C LEU A 120 11.78 -24.70 15.55
N HIS A 121 12.76 -23.79 15.68
CA HIS A 121 13.74 -23.85 16.76
C HIS A 121 13.10 -23.73 18.15
N ASN A 122 12.12 -22.82 18.32
CA ASN A 122 11.40 -22.68 19.58
C ASN A 122 10.58 -23.93 19.95
N LEU A 123 10.21 -24.75 18.96
CA LEU A 123 9.55 -26.04 19.15
C LEU A 123 10.55 -27.19 19.38
N GLY A 124 11.85 -26.91 19.44
CA GLY A 124 12.91 -27.90 19.71
C GLY A 124 13.45 -28.61 18.47
N TYR A 125 13.05 -28.19 17.27
CA TYR A 125 13.54 -28.80 16.03
C TYR A 125 14.87 -28.17 15.58
N ARG A 126 15.77 -29.02 15.11
CA ARG A 126 16.94 -28.59 14.33
C ARG A 126 16.54 -28.50 12.86
N VAL A 127 16.59 -27.31 12.29
CA VAL A 127 16.18 -27.06 10.89
C VAL A 127 17.40 -27.00 9.99
N THR A 128 17.41 -27.81 8.94
CA THR A 128 18.33 -27.71 7.80
C THR A 128 17.52 -27.34 6.57
N LEU A 129 17.93 -26.29 5.86
CA LEU A 129 17.25 -25.81 4.67
C LEU A 129 18.03 -26.22 3.43
N ASP A 130 17.47 -27.13 2.63
CA ASP A 130 17.96 -27.43 1.29
C ASP A 130 17.05 -26.78 0.25
N LYS A 131 17.65 -26.05 -0.69
CA LYS A 131 16.91 -25.38 -1.75
C LYS A 131 16.61 -26.39 -2.86
N THR A 132 15.34 -26.64 -3.12
CA THR A 132 14.92 -27.43 -4.29
C THR A 132 15.28 -26.66 -5.57
N ALA A 133 15.86 -27.39 -6.53
CA ALA A 133 16.25 -26.91 -7.86
C ALA A 133 15.04 -26.40 -8.67
#